data_AF-A0A968G862-F1
#
_entry.id   AF-A0A968G862-F1
#
_cell.length_a   1.000
_cell.length_b   1.000
_cell.length_c   1.000
_cell.angle_alpha   90.00
_cell.angle_beta   90.00
_cell.angle_gamma   90.00
#
_symmetry.space_group_name_H-M   'P 1'
#
loop_
_entity.id
_entity.type
_entity.pdbx_description
1 polymer ?
#
loop_
_entity_poly.entity_id
_entity_poly.type
_entity_poly.pdbx_seq_one_letter_code
_entity_poly.pdbx_strand_id
1 'polypeptide(L)'
;MVYLDRPFAVGDWIRSPDRDIEGTVEDIGWRLTRIRTFDKRPLYVPNATFSTIAVENPSRMHNRRIYETVGIRYDDADKMGPIVADVRAMLEAHPDIETGRLLMVNFNAFAPSSLDFFIY
;
A
#
# COMPACT_ATOMS: atom_id res chain seq x y z
N MET A 1 -24.06 -13.87 1.62
CA MET A 1 -23.15 -12.86 2.20
C MET A 1 -22.51 -12.00 1.12
N VAL A 2 -21.58 -12.46 0.27
CA VAL A 2 -20.95 -11.59 -0.76
C VAL A 2 -21.95 -10.79 -1.62
N TYR A 3 -23.07 -11.41 -2.04
CA TYR A 3 -24.09 -10.73 -2.86
C TYR A 3 -24.95 -9.70 -2.10
N LEU A 4 -25.08 -9.88 -0.77
CA LEU A 4 -25.87 -9.03 0.13
C LEU A 4 -25.01 -7.91 0.72
N ASP A 5 -23.84 -8.26 1.25
CA ASP A 5 -22.93 -7.34 1.96
C ASP A 5 -22.00 -6.56 1.01
N ARG A 6 -21.80 -7.07 -0.21
CA ARG A 6 -21.00 -6.45 -1.30
C ARG A 6 -19.70 -5.77 -0.83
N PRO A 7 -18.80 -6.49 -0.14
CA PRO A 7 -17.52 -5.93 0.28
C PRO A 7 -16.64 -5.45 -0.89
N PHE A 8 -16.87 -5.99 -2.09
CA PHE A 8 -16.24 -5.61 -3.34
C PHE A 8 -17.23 -5.75 -4.51
N ALA A 9 -16.93 -5.06 -5.61
CA ALA A 9 -17.70 -5.12 -6.85
C ALA A 9 -16.82 -5.62 -8.01
N VAL A 10 -17.47 -5.96 -9.13
CA VAL A 10 -16.74 -6.22 -10.39
C VAL A 10 -15.95 -4.97 -10.77
N GLY A 11 -14.68 -5.14 -11.11
CA GLY A 11 -13.73 -4.06 -11.37
C GLY A 11 -12.88 -3.66 -10.17
N ASP A 12 -13.26 -4.03 -8.94
CA ASP A 12 -12.42 -3.77 -7.77
C ASP A 12 -11.18 -4.67 -7.79
N TRP A 13 -10.02 -4.08 -7.52
CA TRP A 13 -8.84 -4.81 -7.09
C TRP A 13 -9.02 -5.18 -5.62
N ILE A 14 -8.92 -6.48 -5.35
CA ILE A 14 -8.97 -7.03 -4.00
C ILE A 14 -7.68 -7.79 -3.68
N ARG A 15 -7.33 -7.81 -2.40
CA ARG A 15 -6.28 -8.67 -1.87
C ARG A 15 -6.67 -9.26 -0.52
N SER A 16 -6.07 -10.38 -0.14
CA SER A 16 -6.20 -10.94 1.20
C SER A 16 -4.81 -11.12 1.82
N PRO A 17 -4.58 -10.69 3.07
CA PRO A 17 -3.33 -10.99 3.78
C PRO A 17 -3.25 -12.46 4.22
N ASP A 18 -4.39 -13.16 4.32
CA ASP A 18 -4.47 -14.53 4.83
C ASP A 18 -4.22 -15.60 3.76
N ARG A 19 -4.36 -15.23 2.48
CA ARG A 19 -4.26 -16.13 1.32
C ARG A 19 -3.70 -15.39 0.12
N ASP A 20 -3.04 -16.12 -0.80
CA ASP A 20 -2.58 -15.61 -2.10
C ASP A 20 -3.75 -15.34 -3.07
N ILE A 21 -4.66 -14.45 -2.66
CA ILE A 21 -5.77 -13.95 -3.45
C ILE A 21 -5.46 -12.48 -3.69
N GLU A 22 -5.00 -12.16 -4.89
CA GLU A 22 -4.70 -10.79 -5.29
C GLU A 22 -5.02 -10.60 -6.79
N GLY A 23 -5.84 -9.59 -7.09
CA GLY A 23 -6.18 -9.24 -8.45
C GLY A 23 -7.51 -8.51 -8.61
N THR A 24 -7.90 -8.25 -9.85
CA THR A 24 -9.13 -7.53 -10.18
C THR A 24 -10.30 -8.49 -10.32
N VAL A 25 -11.43 -8.19 -9.66
CA VAL A 25 -12.66 -8.98 -9.79
C VAL A 25 -13.24 -8.81 -11.19
N GLU A 26 -13.35 -9.89 -11.96
CA GLU A 26 -13.95 -9.87 -13.30
C GLU A 26 -15.43 -10.26 -13.28
N ASP A 27 -15.81 -11.21 -12.42
CA ASP A 27 -17.19 -11.71 -12.35
C ASP A 27 -17.50 -12.29 -10.96
N ILE A 28 -18.74 -12.09 -10.51
CA ILE A 28 -19.23 -12.60 -9.22
C ILE A 28 -20.41 -13.53 -9.50
N GLY A 29 -20.10 -14.82 -9.63
CA GLY A 29 -21.10 -15.86 -9.77
C GLY A 29 -21.73 -16.26 -8.43
N TRP A 30 -22.71 -17.17 -8.49
CA TRP A 30 -23.42 -17.65 -7.30
C TRP A 30 -22.51 -18.36 -6.28
N ARG A 31 -21.62 -19.24 -6.77
CA ARG A 31 -20.68 -20.02 -5.93
C ARG A 31 -19.24 -19.54 -5.98
N LEU A 32 -18.83 -18.93 -7.08
CA LEU A 32 -17.44 -18.62 -7.40
C LEU A 32 -17.33 -17.16 -7.82
N THR A 33 -16.25 -16.53 -7.40
CA THR A 33 -15.81 -15.24 -7.92
C THR A 33 -14.60 -15.47 -8.82
N ARG A 34 -14.62 -14.89 -10.03
CA ARG A 34 -13.49 -14.92 -10.96
C ARG A 34 -12.67 -13.65 -10.78
N ILE A 35 -11.39 -13.83 -10.48
CA ILE A 35 -10.42 -12.76 -10.26
C ILE A 35 -9.34 -12.89 -11.32
N ARG A 36 -8.92 -11.79 -11.93
CA ARG A 36 -7.76 -11.71 -12.82
C ARG A 36 -6.55 -11.31 -12.00
N THR A 37 -5.57 -12.20 -11.87
CA THR A 37 -4.29 -11.86 -11.22
C THR A 37 -3.48 -10.88 -12.09
N PHE A 38 -2.46 -10.26 -11.51
CA PHE A 38 -1.56 -9.36 -12.26
C PHE A 38 -0.81 -10.06 -13.40
N ASP A 39 -0.58 -11.37 -13.28
CA ASP A 39 -0.04 -12.23 -14.35
C ASP A 39 -1.06 -12.53 -15.47
N LYS A 40 -2.22 -11.86 -15.45
CA LYS A 40 -3.35 -12.07 -16.35
C LYS A 40 -3.95 -13.49 -16.31
N ARG A 41 -3.76 -14.24 -15.23
CA ARG A 41 -4.35 -15.58 -15.05
C ARG A 41 -5.73 -15.49 -14.39
N PRO A 42 -6.72 -16.28 -14.82
CA PRO A 42 -8.00 -16.34 -14.13
C PRO A 42 -7.86 -17.21 -12.87
N LEU A 43 -8.22 -16.65 -11.73
CA LEU A 43 -8.30 -17.30 -10.43
C LEU A 43 -9.78 -17.45 -10.05
N TYR A 44 -10.20 -18.67 -9.75
CA TYR A 44 -11.58 -18.96 -9.33
C TYR A 44 -11.60 -19.22 -7.82
N VAL A 45 -12.26 -18.34 -7.08
CA VAL A 45 -12.32 -18.42 -5.61
C VAL A 45 -13.74 -18.75 -5.15
N PRO A 46 -13.96 -19.78 -4.31
CA PRO A 46 -15.25 -20.05 -3.69
C PRO A 46 -15.73 -18.89 -2.82
N ASN A 47 -16.99 -18.48 -2.99
CA ASN A 47 -17.56 -17.36 -2.24
C ASN A 47 -17.54 -17.59 -0.72
N ALA A 48 -17.61 -18.85 -0.28
CA ALA A 48 -17.50 -19.23 1.12
C ALA A 48 -16.16 -18.85 1.75
N THR A 49 -15.09 -18.77 0.96
CA THR A 49 -13.76 -18.36 1.44
C THR A 49 -13.76 -16.92 1.96
N PHE A 50 -14.50 -16.01 1.30
CA PHE A 50 -14.58 -14.60 1.71
C PHE A 50 -15.33 -14.39 3.03
N SER A 51 -16.05 -15.39 3.53
CA SER A 51 -16.69 -15.34 4.85
C SER A 51 -15.72 -15.67 5.99
N THR A 52 -14.54 -16.21 5.70
CA THR A 52 -13.58 -16.68 6.71
C THR A 52 -12.23 -15.97 6.67
N ILE A 53 -12.01 -15.08 5.70
CA ILE A 53 -10.74 -14.37 5.51
C ILE A 53 -10.96 -12.86 5.57
N ALA A 54 -9.93 -12.12 5.94
CA ALA A 54 -9.91 -10.69 5.73
C ALA A 54 -9.76 -10.38 4.23
N VAL A 55 -10.58 -9.45 3.73
CA VAL A 55 -10.52 -8.93 2.37
C VAL A 55 -10.23 -7.45 2.43
N GLU A 56 -9.16 -7.03 1.77
CA GLU A 56 -8.83 -5.65 1.57
C GLU A 56 -9.22 -5.22 0.16
N ASN A 57 -9.77 -4.01 0.05
CA ASN A 57 -10.17 -3.43 -1.24
C ASN A 57 -9.34 -2.17 -1.52
N PRO A 58 -8.13 -2.30 -2.09
CA PRO A 58 -7.30 -1.17 -2.49
C PRO A 58 -7.99 -0.22 -3.49
N SER A 59 -8.93 -0.70 -4.31
CA SER A 59 -9.64 0.17 -5.27
C SER A 59 -10.48 1.26 -4.61
N ARG A 60 -10.89 1.07 -3.35
CA ARG A 60 -11.63 2.07 -2.56
C ARG A 60 -10.74 2.91 -1.66
N MET A 61 -9.41 2.79 -1.80
CA MET A 61 -8.46 3.56 -1.01
C MET A 61 -8.47 5.04 -1.45
N HIS A 62 -8.50 5.96 -0.48
CA HIS A 62 -8.49 7.40 -0.76
C HIS A 62 -7.12 7.90 -1.27
N ASN A 63 -6.02 7.42 -0.69
CA ASN A 63 -4.67 7.88 -1.01
C ASN A 63 -3.70 6.70 -0.93
N ARG A 64 -2.67 6.71 -1.77
CA ARG A 64 -1.60 5.70 -1.73
C ARG A 64 -0.52 6.15 -0.76
N ARG A 65 -0.06 5.25 0.09
CA ARG A 65 1.06 5.50 0.99
C ARG A 65 2.39 5.36 0.23
N ILE A 66 3.28 6.33 0.41
CA ILE A 66 4.69 6.24 0.02
C ILE A 66 5.47 5.92 1.29
N TYR A 67 6.31 4.89 1.26
CA TYR A 67 7.15 4.55 2.40
C TYR A 67 8.53 4.17 1.88
N GLU A 68 9.51 5.03 2.11
CA GLU A 68 10.86 4.87 1.58
C GLU A 68 11.88 5.11 2.69
N THR A 69 12.97 4.34 2.64
CA THR A 69 14.12 4.51 3.53
C THR A 69 15.29 5.00 2.70
N VAL A 70 15.87 6.14 3.10
CA VAL A 70 17.02 6.74 2.43
C VAL A 70 18.19 6.72 3.39
N GLY A 71 19.29 6.10 2.95
CA GLY A 71 20.54 6.04 3.69
C GLY A 71 21.53 7.09 3.22
N ILE A 72 22.08 7.88 4.14
CA ILE A 72 23.24 8.75 3.88
C ILE A 72 24.52 8.13 4.45
N ARG A 73 25.68 8.59 3.98
CA ARG A 73 26.97 8.10 4.48
C ARG A 73 27.18 8.56 5.92
N TYR A 74 27.90 7.76 6.70
CA TYR A 74 28.31 8.12 8.06
C TYR A 74 29.15 9.40 8.11
N ASP A 75 29.96 9.65 7.08
CA ASP A 75 30.77 10.87 6.96
C ASP A 75 29.92 12.14 6.81
N ASP A 76 28.65 12.01 6.42
CA ASP A 76 27.71 13.11 6.20
C ASP A 76 26.68 13.25 7.35
N ALA A 77 26.98 12.68 8.53
CA ALA A 77 26.06 12.65 9.68
C ALA A 77 25.59 14.04 10.12
N ASP A 78 26.47 15.04 10.05
CA ASP A 78 26.21 16.43 10.38
C ASP A 78 25.17 17.08 9.45
N LYS A 79 25.00 16.54 8.24
CA LYS A 79 24.03 17.02 7.24
C LYS A 79 22.66 16.36 7.38
N MET A 80 22.48 15.37 8.24
CA MET A 80 21.20 14.65 8.41
C MET A 80 20.04 15.59 8.73
N GLY A 81 20.21 16.49 9.70
CA GLY A 81 19.17 17.45 10.10
C GLY A 81 18.70 18.35 8.94
N PRO A 82 19.62 19.06 8.27
CA PRO A 82 19.30 19.85 7.07
C PRO A 82 18.62 19.05 5.96
N ILE A 83 19.13 17.85 5.63
CA ILE A 83 18.55 17.00 4.57
C ILE A 83 17.10 16.62 4.90
N VAL A 84 16.84 16.18 6.14
CA VAL A 84 15.48 15.82 6.59
C VAL A 84 14.54 17.03 6.52
N ALA A 85 15.01 18.22 6.91
CA ALA A 85 14.22 19.45 6.84
C ALA A 85 13.90 19.84 5.39
N ASP A 86 14.87 19.77 4.48
CA ASP A 86 14.70 20.10 3.07
C ASP A 86 13.73 19.12 2.38
N VAL A 87 13.85 17.81 2.67
CA VAL A 87 12.94 16.79 2.14
C VAL A 87 11.52 17.00 2.66
N ARG A 88 11.36 17.31 3.95
CA ARG A 88 10.05 17.65 4.52
C ARG A 88 9.44 18.86 3.81
N ALA A 89 10.19 19.95 3.66
CA ALA A 89 9.71 21.17 3.00
C ALA A 89 9.32 20.91 1.54
N MET A 90 10.09 20.08 0.83
CA MET A 90 9.78 19.68 -0.54
C MET A 90 8.46 18.90 -0.61
N LEU A 91 8.25 17.91 0.27
CA LEU A 91 7.01 17.12 0.29
C LEU A 91 5.80 17.96 0.69
N GLU A 92 5.95 18.91 1.62
CA GLU A 92 4.89 19.84 2.02
C GLU A 92 4.49 20.81 0.89
N ALA A 93 5.42 21.13 -0.02
CA ALA A 93 5.15 21.98 -1.17
C ALA A 93 4.71 21.21 -2.43
N HIS A 94 4.75 19.86 -2.41
CA HIS A 94 4.53 19.05 -3.60
C HIS A 94 3.03 18.91 -3.92
N PRO A 95 2.55 19.29 -5.12
CA PRO A 95 1.12 19.37 -5.43
C PRO A 95 0.40 18.00 -5.40
N ASP A 96 1.11 16.92 -5.69
CA ASP A 96 0.55 15.56 -5.68
C ASP A 96 0.59 14.88 -4.28
N ILE A 97 1.16 15.55 -3.28
CA ILE A 97 1.27 15.01 -1.92
C ILE A 97 0.17 15.60 -1.03
N GLU A 98 -0.57 14.72 -0.37
CA GLU A 98 -1.61 15.10 0.57
C GLU A 98 -0.99 15.54 1.90
N THR A 99 -0.96 16.85 2.15
CA THR A 99 -0.37 17.44 3.36
C THR A 99 -1.33 17.50 4.55
N GLY A 100 -2.62 17.24 4.35
CA GLY A 100 -3.61 17.17 5.43
C GLY A 100 -3.54 15.89 6.28
N ARG A 101 -2.61 14.99 5.99
CA ARG A 101 -2.43 13.71 6.66
C ARG A 101 -1.03 13.60 7.31
N LEU A 102 -0.74 12.41 7.82
CA LEU A 102 0.53 12.09 8.46
C LEU A 102 1.66 12.17 7.42
N LEU A 103 2.50 13.20 7.54
CA LEU A 103 3.74 13.37 6.78
C LEU A 103 4.90 13.33 7.78
N MET A 104 5.75 12.31 7.66
CA MET A 104 6.90 12.11 8.53
C MET A 104 8.15 11.93 7.70
N VAL A 105 9.11 12.82 7.91
CA VAL A 105 10.49 12.65 7.48
C VAL A 105 11.34 12.75 8.72
N ASN A 106 11.92 11.65 9.17
CA ASN A 106 12.68 11.57 10.42
C ASN A 106 13.81 10.56 10.29
N PHE A 107 14.90 10.82 11.02
CA PHE A 107 15.95 9.83 11.25
C PHE A 107 15.34 8.56 11.89
N ASN A 108 15.77 7.40 11.40
CA ASN A 108 15.27 6.10 11.82
C ASN A 108 16.33 5.33 12.61
N ALA A 109 17.48 5.08 11.99
CA ALA A 109 18.43 4.08 12.49
C ALA A 109 19.86 4.29 11.97
N PHE A 110 20.81 3.76 12.73
CA PHE A 110 22.19 3.54 12.32
C PHE A 110 22.27 2.16 11.66
N ALA A 111 22.28 2.10 10.33
CA ALA A 111 22.36 0.86 9.56
C ALA A 111 23.84 0.43 9.35
N PRO A 112 24.12 -0.80 8.91
CA PRO A 112 25.49 -1.31 8.81
C PRO A 112 26.44 -0.48 7.94
N SER A 113 25.92 0.24 6.93
CA SER A 113 26.71 1.07 6.03
C SER A 113 26.14 2.48 5.77
N SER A 114 25.05 2.86 6.45
CA SER A 114 24.38 4.15 6.27
C SER A 114 23.69 4.65 7.54
N LEU A 115 23.41 5.95 7.57
CA LEU A 115 22.48 6.60 8.48
C LEU A 115 21.14 6.73 7.76
N ASP A 116 20.12 6.06 8.27
CA ASP A 116 18.85 5.94 7.58
C ASP A 116 17.83 6.91 8.15
N PHE A 117 17.17 7.64 7.27
CA PHE A 117 15.92 8.33 7.58
C PHE A 117 14.80 7.74 6.73
N PHE A 118 13.57 7.81 7.23
CA PHE A 118 12.40 7.30 6.52
C PHE A 118 11.50 8.46 6.08
N ILE A 119 10.78 8.22 4.99
CA ILE A 119 9.71 9.06 4.47
C ILE A 119 8.42 8.26 4.60
N TYR A 120 7.42 8.82 5.27
CA TYR A 120 6.07 8.26 5.43
C TYR A 120 5.01 9.32 5.16
#